data_AF-A0A7V0YBR7-F1
#
_entry.id   AF-A0A7V0YBR7-F1
#
_cell.length_a   1.000
_cell.length_b   1.000
_cell.length_c   1.000
_cell.angle_alpha   90.00
_cell.angle_beta   90.00
_cell.angle_gamma   90.00
#
_symmetry.space_group_name_H-M   'P 1'
#
loop_
_entity.id
_entity.type
_entity.pdbx_description
1 polymer ?
#
loop_
_entity_poly.entity_id
_entity_poly.type
_entity_poly.pdbx_seq_one_letter_code
_entity_poly.pdbx_strand_id
1 'polypeptide(L)'
;MRTVRLVSHVGVFQIPHFARLLCISDGGVVLYPDVNQKVEIIRNAIDVATKLGIERPKVALLAGANAASLDRPVTREIAGLVAMRELWDSLGAVVDGPFTLDVAVDPEAAAAAGKGGEVAGRAEVLVGPTLEATNTMCKGITYFAGGQMAGLVVGTRAPLALGSRSDPAETRLACVAIGVLFAKGEAIAS
;
A
#
# COMPACT_ATOMS: atom_id res chain seq x y z
N MET A 1 7.29 25.48 -0.89
CA MET A 1 7.22 24.03 -0.59
C MET A 1 5.76 23.60 -0.64
N ARG A 2 5.32 22.99 -1.74
CA ARG A 2 4.14 22.10 -1.88
C ARG A 2 3.93 21.82 -3.37
N THR A 3 3.86 20.54 -3.74
CA THR A 3 3.23 20.06 -4.98
C THR A 3 1.72 20.05 -4.77
N VAL A 4 0.91 19.99 -5.83
CA VAL A 4 -0.57 19.96 -5.76
C VAL A 4 -1.11 18.62 -5.21
N ARG A 5 -0.25 17.63 -5.02
CA ARG A 5 -0.58 16.25 -4.59
C ARG A 5 -0.78 16.17 -3.07
N LEU A 6 -1.67 15.28 -2.63
CA LEU A 6 -1.84 14.95 -1.21
C LEU A 6 -0.57 14.31 -0.66
N VAL A 7 -0.20 14.67 0.57
CA VAL A 7 0.91 14.04 1.29
C VAL A 7 0.39 12.80 2.02
N SER A 8 1.04 11.64 1.83
CA SER A 8 0.67 10.37 2.47
C SER A 8 1.91 9.56 2.88
N HIS A 9 1.73 8.56 3.75
CA HIS A 9 2.80 7.63 4.13
C HIS A 9 2.67 6.28 3.41
N VAL A 10 3.80 5.77 2.90
CA VAL A 10 3.93 4.42 2.36
C VAL A 10 5.03 3.67 3.12
N GLY A 11 4.68 2.57 3.77
CA GLY A 11 5.64 1.65 4.39
C GLY A 11 5.97 0.51 3.45
N VAL A 12 7.25 0.25 3.20
CA VAL A 12 7.74 -0.89 2.41
C VAL A 12 8.23 -1.95 3.38
N PHE A 13 7.61 -3.12 3.35
CA PHE A 13 7.88 -4.21 4.28
C PHE A 13 8.60 -5.36 3.62
N GLN A 14 9.67 -5.82 4.27
CA GLN A 14 10.22 -7.15 4.11
C GLN A 14 9.76 -8.00 5.29
N ILE A 15 9.02 -9.07 5.03
CA ILE A 15 8.45 -9.93 6.07
C ILE A 15 9.14 -11.31 5.99
N PRO A 16 9.61 -11.88 7.11
CA PRO A 16 10.12 -13.25 7.13
C PRO A 16 9.11 -14.23 6.54
N HIS A 17 9.59 -15.18 5.73
CA HIS A 17 8.77 -16.20 5.07
C HIS A 17 7.70 -15.66 4.10
N PHE A 18 7.73 -14.37 3.76
CA PHE A 18 6.90 -13.78 2.72
C PHE A 18 7.75 -13.45 1.50
N ALA A 19 7.41 -14.03 0.35
CA ALA A 19 8.31 -14.09 -0.81
C ALA A 19 8.51 -12.75 -1.55
N ARG A 20 7.77 -11.71 -1.20
CA ARG A 20 7.76 -10.42 -1.92
C ARG A 20 7.74 -9.24 -0.95
N LEU A 21 8.20 -8.08 -1.42
CA LEU A 21 8.01 -6.83 -0.70
C LEU A 21 6.52 -6.46 -0.68
N LEU A 22 6.11 -5.78 0.39
CA LEU A 22 4.73 -5.32 0.56
C LEU A 22 4.70 -3.83 0.86
N CYS A 23 4.09 -3.04 -0.01
CA CYS A 23 3.83 -1.63 0.23
C CYS A 23 2.49 -1.47 0.97
N ILE A 24 2.46 -0.69 2.04
CA ILE A 24 1.26 -0.49 2.87
C ILE A 24 1.02 1.01 3.09
N SER A 25 -0.19 1.47 2.81
CA SER A 25 -0.57 2.89 2.85
C SER A 25 -2.03 3.08 3.32
N ASP A 26 -2.46 4.15 3.99
CA ASP A 26 -1.69 5.15 4.73
C ASP A 26 -1.81 4.84 6.23
N GLY A 27 -0.67 4.54 6.87
CA GLY A 27 -0.59 4.22 8.29
C GLY A 27 0.00 5.32 9.17
N GLY A 28 0.17 6.55 8.66
CA GLY A 28 0.95 7.56 9.37
C GLY A 28 0.61 9.03 9.12
N VAL A 29 -0.15 9.39 8.08
CA VAL A 29 -0.39 10.80 7.74
C VAL A 29 -1.88 11.17 7.71
N VAL A 30 -2.68 10.53 6.87
CA VAL A 30 -4.09 10.92 6.67
C VAL A 30 -5.01 10.10 7.57
N LEU A 31 -5.58 10.72 8.61
CA LEU A 31 -6.39 10.05 9.64
C LEU A 31 -7.68 9.42 9.08
N TYR A 32 -8.52 10.25 8.45
CA TYR A 32 -9.84 9.88 7.95
C TYR A 32 -9.97 10.32 6.49
N PRO A 33 -9.32 9.61 5.55
CA PRO A 33 -9.30 10.04 4.17
C PRO A 33 -10.68 9.94 3.52
N ASP A 34 -11.12 11.02 2.87
CA ASP A 34 -12.26 10.97 1.95
C ASP A 34 -11.92 10.22 0.65
N VAL A 35 -12.91 10.03 -0.24
CA VAL A 35 -12.72 9.29 -1.51
C VAL A 35 -11.62 9.91 -2.38
N ASN A 36 -11.58 11.24 -2.50
CA ASN A 36 -10.57 11.91 -3.33
C ASN A 36 -9.18 11.77 -2.71
N GLN A 37 -9.09 11.83 -1.38
CA GLN A 37 -7.85 11.60 -0.67
C GLN A 37 -7.39 10.14 -0.80
N LYS A 38 -8.30 9.17 -0.78
CA LYS A 38 -7.98 7.75 -1.04
C LYS A 38 -7.43 7.55 -2.46
N VAL A 39 -7.98 8.22 -3.46
CA VAL A 39 -7.41 8.20 -4.82
C VAL A 39 -5.96 8.65 -4.83
N GLU A 40 -5.64 9.75 -4.14
CA GLU A 40 -4.27 10.25 -4.07
C GLU A 40 -3.35 9.34 -3.23
N ILE A 41 -3.86 8.73 -2.15
CA ILE A 41 -3.13 7.73 -1.35
C ILE A 41 -2.77 6.51 -2.21
N ILE A 42 -3.72 6.01 -3.02
CA ILE A 42 -3.51 4.88 -3.94
C ILE A 42 -2.47 5.26 -4.99
N ARG A 43 -2.59 6.44 -5.62
CA ARG A 43 -1.60 6.96 -6.59
C ARG A 43 -0.20 7.02 -6.00
N ASN A 44 -0.07 7.59 -4.82
CA ASN A 44 1.22 7.69 -4.12
C ASN A 44 1.81 6.31 -3.80
N ALA A 45 0.98 5.33 -3.44
CA ALA A 45 1.44 3.97 -3.18
C ALA A 45 1.86 3.24 -4.46
N ILE A 46 1.13 3.44 -5.57
CA ILE A 46 1.51 2.95 -6.91
C ILE A 46 2.87 3.53 -7.32
N ASP A 47 3.06 4.84 -7.20
CA ASP A 47 4.32 5.50 -7.55
C ASP A 47 5.52 4.90 -6.79
N VAL A 48 5.35 4.62 -5.50
CA VAL A 48 6.40 3.97 -4.70
C VAL A 48 6.66 2.55 -5.19
N ALA A 49 5.63 1.75 -5.41
CA ALA A 49 5.77 0.38 -5.92
C ALA A 49 6.46 0.34 -7.30
N THR A 50 6.07 1.21 -8.22
CA THR A 50 6.72 1.34 -9.54
C THR A 50 8.18 1.74 -9.41
N LYS A 51 8.52 2.65 -8.50
CA LYS A 51 9.93 3.02 -8.25
C LYS A 51 10.76 1.92 -7.59
N LEU A 52 10.12 0.93 -6.97
CA LEU A 52 10.78 -0.30 -6.50
C LEU A 52 10.97 -1.34 -7.62
N GLY A 53 10.56 -1.04 -8.86
CA GLY A 53 10.69 -1.94 -10.02
C GLY A 53 9.46 -2.80 -10.29
N ILE A 54 8.34 -2.58 -9.59
CA ILE A 54 7.09 -3.30 -9.87
C ILE A 54 6.41 -2.63 -11.07
N GLU A 55 6.53 -3.24 -12.25
CA GLU A 55 6.03 -2.65 -13.51
C GLU A 55 4.52 -2.43 -13.52
N ARG A 56 3.75 -3.39 -12.98
CA ARG A 56 2.29 -3.32 -12.92
C ARG A 56 1.75 -3.62 -11.52
N PRO A 57 1.80 -2.65 -10.59
CA PRO A 57 1.46 -2.88 -9.18
C PRO A 57 0.05 -3.43 -8.98
N LYS A 58 -0.05 -4.52 -8.21
CA LYS A 58 -1.32 -5.11 -7.78
C LYS A 58 -1.75 -4.54 -6.44
N VAL A 59 -2.74 -3.66 -6.48
CA VAL A 59 -3.23 -2.89 -5.32
C VAL A 59 -4.52 -3.50 -4.78
N ALA A 60 -4.48 -3.96 -3.54
CA ALA A 60 -5.66 -4.42 -2.80
C ALA A 60 -6.18 -3.34 -1.85
N LEU A 61 -7.46 -3.01 -1.98
CA LEU A 61 -8.17 -2.15 -1.04
C LEU A 61 -8.79 -3.01 0.07
N LEU A 62 -8.34 -2.80 1.31
CA LEU A 62 -8.67 -3.68 2.43
C LEU A 62 -9.99 -3.31 3.12
N ALA A 63 -10.74 -4.33 3.51
CA ALA A 63 -11.89 -4.24 4.38
C ALA A 63 -12.07 -5.51 5.22
N GLY A 64 -12.98 -5.47 6.19
CA GLY A 64 -13.37 -6.66 6.97
C GLY A 64 -14.28 -7.65 6.22
N ALA A 65 -14.47 -7.49 4.91
CA ALA A 65 -15.31 -8.33 4.08
C ALA A 65 -14.84 -8.32 2.63
N ASN A 66 -15.12 -9.41 1.91
CA ASN A 66 -14.69 -9.63 0.52
C ASN A 66 -15.71 -9.17 -0.53
N ALA A 67 -16.84 -8.59 -0.13
CA ALA A 67 -17.89 -8.16 -1.05
C ALA A 67 -18.45 -6.78 -0.65
N ALA A 68 -18.80 -5.99 -1.66
CA ALA A 68 -19.52 -4.74 -1.47
C ALA A 68 -20.90 -5.01 -0.89
N SER A 69 -21.30 -4.22 0.10
CA SER A 69 -22.64 -4.30 0.69
C SER A 69 -23.16 -2.93 1.07
N LEU A 70 -24.48 -2.75 0.96
CA LEU A 70 -25.14 -1.49 1.29
C LEU A 70 -25.07 -1.16 2.79
N ASP A 71 -24.97 -2.18 3.64
CA ASP A 71 -24.86 -2.06 5.09
C ASP A 71 -23.44 -1.69 5.58
N ARG A 72 -22.43 -1.76 4.70
CA ARG A 72 -21.01 -1.56 5.03
C ARG A 72 -20.40 -0.42 4.20
N PRO A 73 -20.39 0.82 4.72
CA PRO A 73 -19.91 2.00 4.00
C PRO A 73 -18.53 1.84 3.35
N VAL A 74 -17.58 1.26 4.07
CA VAL A 74 -16.20 1.02 3.57
C VAL A 74 -16.20 0.18 2.30
N THR A 75 -16.99 -0.90 2.26
CA THR A 75 -17.01 -1.80 1.10
C THR A 75 -17.63 -1.17 -0.15
N ARG A 76 -18.63 -0.29 0.05
CA ARG A 76 -19.25 0.49 -1.04
C ARG A 76 -18.30 1.56 -1.56
N GLU A 77 -17.60 2.25 -0.67
CA GLU A 77 -16.60 3.24 -1.05
C GLU A 77 -15.47 2.60 -1.88
N ILE A 78 -14.97 1.44 -1.44
CA ILE A 78 -13.99 0.65 -2.18
C ILE A 78 -14.52 0.26 -3.57
N ALA A 79 -15.78 -0.19 -3.68
CA ALA A 79 -16.35 -0.50 -4.98
C ALA A 79 -16.33 0.71 -5.95
N GLY A 80 -16.57 1.92 -5.44
CA GLY A 80 -16.44 3.15 -6.20
C GLY A 80 -15.01 3.44 -6.65
N LEU A 81 -14.01 3.20 -5.79
CA LEU A 81 -12.59 3.33 -6.14
C LEU A 81 -12.17 2.31 -7.20
N VAL A 82 -12.57 1.04 -7.05
CA VAL A 82 -12.28 -0.04 -8.02
C VAL A 82 -12.91 0.26 -9.39
N ALA A 83 -14.07 0.92 -9.42
CA ALA A 83 -14.72 1.31 -10.67
C ALA A 83 -13.92 2.35 -11.49
N MET A 84 -12.95 3.05 -10.90
CA MET A 84 -12.08 4.01 -11.60
C MET A 84 -10.98 3.33 -12.44
N ARG A 85 -11.31 2.25 -13.17
CA ARG A 85 -10.36 1.39 -13.89
C ARG A 85 -9.46 2.16 -14.85
N GLU A 86 -10.04 3.05 -15.65
CA GLU A 86 -9.29 3.87 -16.62
C GLU A 86 -8.20 4.70 -15.96
N LEU A 87 -8.46 5.21 -14.75
CA LEU A 87 -7.47 5.94 -13.98
C LEU A 87 -6.32 5.01 -13.56
N TRP A 88 -6.63 3.84 -13.01
CA TRP A 88 -5.61 2.90 -12.54
C TRP A 88 -4.77 2.35 -13.68
N ASP A 89 -5.40 2.05 -14.82
CA ASP A 89 -4.72 1.62 -16.03
C ASP A 89 -3.80 2.72 -16.57
N SER A 90 -4.20 4.01 -16.51
CA SER A 90 -3.35 5.14 -16.91
C SER A 90 -2.09 5.30 -16.05
N LEU A 91 -2.09 4.72 -14.84
CA LEU A 91 -0.96 4.68 -13.92
C LEU A 91 -0.20 3.34 -13.99
N GLY A 92 -0.58 2.45 -14.91
CA GLY A 92 0.01 1.13 -15.06
C GLY A 92 -0.22 0.22 -13.86
N ALA A 93 -1.35 0.33 -13.16
CA ALA A 93 -1.64 -0.48 -11.97
C ALA A 93 -2.99 -1.19 -12.07
N VAL A 94 -3.15 -2.27 -11.32
CA VAL A 94 -4.44 -2.95 -11.15
C VAL A 94 -4.90 -2.76 -9.72
N VAL A 95 -6.07 -2.13 -9.55
CA VAL A 95 -6.69 -1.90 -8.24
C VAL A 95 -7.94 -2.76 -8.11
N ASP A 96 -8.05 -3.52 -7.03
CA ASP A 96 -9.20 -4.36 -6.75
C ASP A 96 -9.50 -4.46 -5.24
N GLY A 97 -10.69 -4.95 -4.92
CA GLY A 97 -11.23 -5.07 -3.57
C GLY A 97 -12.76 -4.94 -3.57
N PRO A 98 -13.39 -4.91 -2.39
CA PRO A 98 -12.79 -5.01 -1.06
C PRO A 98 -12.29 -6.41 -0.76
N PHE A 99 -11.14 -6.50 -0.09
CA PHE A 99 -10.57 -7.78 0.36
C PHE A 99 -10.25 -7.78 1.85
N THR A 100 -10.45 -8.92 2.50
CA THR A 100 -9.79 -9.21 3.77
C THR A 100 -8.30 -9.45 3.52
N LEU A 101 -7.47 -9.30 4.56
CA LEU A 101 -6.01 -9.35 4.40
C LEU A 101 -5.54 -10.68 3.81
N ASP A 102 -6.06 -11.79 4.32
CA ASP A 102 -5.80 -13.16 3.82
C ASP A 102 -6.10 -13.27 2.32
N VAL A 103 -7.28 -12.83 1.89
CA VAL A 103 -7.67 -12.85 0.47
C VAL A 103 -6.81 -11.93 -0.39
N ALA A 104 -6.27 -10.85 0.15
CA ALA A 104 -5.39 -9.96 -0.59
C ALA A 104 -4.00 -10.59 -0.85
N VAL A 105 -3.49 -11.41 0.07
CA VAL A 105 -2.06 -11.82 0.07
C VAL A 105 -1.80 -13.31 -0.14
N ASP A 106 -2.80 -14.17 0.09
CA ASP A 106 -2.70 -15.62 -0.04
C ASP A 106 -3.61 -16.15 -1.19
N PRO A 107 -3.03 -16.77 -2.24
CA PRO A 107 -3.78 -17.38 -3.33
C PRO A 107 -4.75 -18.48 -2.89
N GLU A 108 -4.43 -19.26 -1.85
CA GLU A 108 -5.29 -20.33 -1.37
C GLU A 108 -6.53 -19.76 -0.67
N ALA A 109 -6.34 -18.77 0.21
CA ALA A 109 -7.44 -18.04 0.84
C ALA A 109 -8.32 -17.33 -0.20
N ALA A 110 -7.71 -16.70 -1.21
CA ALA A 110 -8.44 -16.07 -2.32
C ALA A 110 -9.31 -17.09 -3.07
N ALA A 111 -8.76 -18.25 -3.42
CA ALA A 111 -9.50 -19.31 -4.09
C ALA A 111 -10.64 -19.86 -3.23
N ALA A 112 -10.39 -20.10 -1.93
CA ALA A 112 -11.40 -20.55 -0.98
C ALA A 112 -12.55 -19.53 -0.81
N ALA A 113 -12.25 -18.24 -0.90
CA ALA A 113 -13.23 -17.16 -0.87
C ALA A 113 -13.94 -16.92 -2.22
N GLY A 114 -13.64 -17.71 -3.26
CA GLY A 114 -14.18 -17.52 -4.61
C GLY A 114 -13.74 -16.21 -5.26
N LYS A 115 -12.56 -15.70 -4.87
CA LYS A 115 -11.95 -14.50 -5.42
C LYS A 115 -10.83 -14.85 -6.39
N GLY A 116 -10.75 -14.08 -7.46
CA GLY A 116 -9.78 -14.28 -8.53
C GLY A 116 -9.30 -12.95 -9.10
N GLY A 117 -8.93 -12.97 -10.37
CA GLY A 117 -8.33 -11.81 -11.03
C GLY A 117 -6.84 -11.68 -10.76
N GLU A 118 -6.32 -10.48 -11.01
CA GLU A 118 -4.88 -10.23 -10.96
C GLU A 118 -4.37 -9.90 -9.56
N VAL A 119 -5.23 -9.36 -8.70
CA VAL A 119 -4.87 -8.81 -7.38
C VAL A 119 -5.08 -9.82 -6.25
N ALA A 120 -6.19 -10.57 -6.23
CA ALA A 120 -6.51 -11.48 -5.14
C ALA A 120 -5.39 -12.52 -4.94
N GLY A 121 -4.91 -12.66 -3.70
CA GLY A 121 -3.80 -13.51 -3.28
C GLY A 121 -2.42 -13.04 -3.73
N ARG A 122 -2.34 -11.93 -4.49
CA ARG A 122 -1.14 -11.52 -5.21
C ARG A 122 -0.84 -10.04 -5.04
N ALA A 123 -1.47 -9.38 -4.06
CA ALA A 123 -1.26 -7.96 -3.82
C ALA A 123 0.20 -7.68 -3.44
N GLU A 124 0.70 -6.58 -3.98
CA GLU A 124 2.02 -5.98 -3.70
C GLU A 124 1.85 -4.65 -2.96
N VAL A 125 0.69 -4.01 -3.14
CA VAL A 125 0.29 -2.80 -2.44
C VAL A 125 -1.00 -3.06 -1.68
N LEU A 126 -1.02 -2.73 -0.39
CA LEU A 126 -2.21 -2.76 0.46
C LEU A 126 -2.59 -1.34 0.85
N VAL A 127 -3.86 -0.99 0.61
CA VAL A 127 -4.43 0.27 1.11
C VAL A 127 -5.50 -0.03 2.13
N GLY A 128 -5.26 0.39 3.38
CA GLY A 128 -6.19 0.17 4.47
C GLY A 128 -7.34 1.18 4.51
N PRO A 129 -8.43 0.87 5.23
CA PRO A 129 -9.65 1.68 5.22
C PRO A 129 -9.52 2.96 6.06
N THR A 130 -8.71 2.92 7.13
CA THR A 130 -8.41 4.04 8.03
C THR A 130 -6.95 3.99 8.47
N LEU A 131 -6.46 5.09 9.05
CA LEU A 131 -5.12 5.15 9.60
C LEU A 131 -4.91 4.12 10.72
N GLU A 132 -5.87 3.96 11.63
CA GLU A 132 -5.76 3.08 12.80
C GLU A 132 -5.63 1.61 12.38
N ALA A 133 -6.47 1.17 11.42
CA ALA A 133 -6.42 -0.19 10.90
C ALA A 133 -5.08 -0.47 10.21
N THR A 134 -4.63 0.48 9.37
CA THR A 134 -3.37 0.37 8.64
C THR A 134 -2.17 0.39 9.58
N ASN A 135 -2.15 1.31 10.55
CA ASN A 135 -1.08 1.45 11.54
C ASN A 135 -0.97 0.20 12.42
N THR A 136 -2.11 -0.31 12.90
CA THR A 136 -2.15 -1.53 13.71
C THR A 136 -1.59 -2.72 12.95
N MET A 137 -1.95 -2.88 11.67
CA MET A 137 -1.39 -3.92 10.80
C MET A 137 0.12 -3.76 10.61
N CYS A 138 0.60 -2.57 10.27
CA CYS A 138 2.02 -2.26 10.16
C CYS A 138 2.79 -2.64 11.44
N LYS A 139 2.25 -2.30 12.62
CA LYS A 139 2.86 -2.63 13.90
C LYS A 139 2.79 -4.12 14.21
N GLY A 140 1.71 -4.80 13.85
CA GLY A 140 1.62 -6.26 13.95
C GLY A 140 2.70 -6.96 13.14
N ILE A 141 2.95 -6.49 11.91
CA ILE A 141 4.02 -7.02 11.07
C ILE A 141 5.39 -6.81 11.72
N THR A 142 5.67 -5.60 12.23
CA THR A 142 6.97 -5.31 12.86
C THR A 142 7.20 -6.08 14.16
N TYR A 143 6.23 -6.07 15.07
CA TYR A 143 6.41 -6.57 16.42
C TYR A 143 6.10 -8.05 16.58
N PHE A 144 5.17 -8.60 15.80
CA PHE A 144 4.78 -10.01 15.91
C PHE A 144 5.33 -10.87 14.78
N ALA A 145 5.36 -10.37 13.55
CA ALA A 145 5.87 -11.12 12.40
C ALA A 145 7.37 -10.93 12.15
N GLY A 146 8.06 -10.08 12.94
CA GLY A 146 9.48 -9.78 12.76
C GLY A 146 9.81 -9.06 11.44
N GLY A 147 8.82 -8.41 10.83
CA GLY A 147 8.99 -7.68 9.58
C GLY A 147 9.77 -6.38 9.75
N GLN A 148 10.60 -6.06 8.77
CA GLN A 148 11.33 -4.81 8.70
C GLN A 148 10.59 -3.84 7.77
N MET A 149 10.40 -2.60 8.24
CA MET A 149 9.68 -1.57 7.49
C MET A 149 10.60 -0.40 7.14
N ALA A 150 10.65 -0.03 5.87
CA ALA A 150 11.18 1.26 5.45
C ALA A 150 10.03 2.22 5.13
N GLY A 151 9.93 3.34 5.86
CA GLY A 151 8.85 4.31 5.72
C GLY A 151 9.22 5.48 4.81
N LEU A 152 8.28 5.91 3.97
CA LEU A 152 8.37 7.12 3.16
C LEU A 152 7.15 8.00 3.37
N VAL A 153 7.38 9.31 3.46
CA VAL A 153 6.34 10.31 3.18
C VAL A 153 6.53 10.85 1.77
N VAL A 154 5.48 10.75 0.98
CA VAL A 154 5.44 11.09 -0.45
C VAL A 154 4.33 12.13 -0.72
N GLY A 155 4.24 12.62 -1.95
CA GLY A 155 3.36 13.74 -2.31
C GLY A 155 4.00 15.11 -2.17
N THR A 156 5.28 15.17 -1.81
CA THR A 156 6.16 16.36 -1.77
C THR A 156 7.14 16.38 -2.95
N ARG A 157 7.84 17.50 -3.17
CA ARG A 157 8.87 17.62 -4.25
C ARG A 157 10.04 16.64 -4.12
N ALA A 158 10.31 16.16 -2.90
CA ALA A 158 11.30 15.13 -2.61
C ALA A 158 10.71 14.24 -1.50
N PRO A 159 10.96 12.91 -1.52
CA PRO A 159 10.47 12.01 -0.50
C PRO A 159 11.16 12.30 0.85
N LEU A 160 10.43 12.08 1.94
CA LEU A 160 11.01 12.08 3.28
C LEU A 160 11.08 10.65 3.79
N ALA A 161 12.31 10.13 3.92
CA ALA A 161 12.56 8.86 4.58
C ALA A 161 12.21 8.99 6.08
N LEU A 162 11.27 8.18 6.56
CA LEU A 162 10.85 8.14 7.95
C LEU A 162 11.21 6.79 8.57
N GLY A 163 12.13 6.83 9.53
CA GLY A 163 12.24 5.78 10.53
C GLY A 163 11.44 6.15 11.78
N SER A 164 10.99 5.15 12.53
CA SER A 164 10.57 5.34 13.92
C SER A 164 11.77 5.54 14.84
N ARG A 165 11.57 6.24 15.95
CA ARG A 165 12.62 6.46 16.96
C ARG A 165 13.17 5.16 17.53
N SER A 166 12.33 4.12 17.58
CA SER A 166 12.68 2.78 18.06
C SER A 166 13.35 1.89 17.01
N ASP A 167 13.47 2.35 15.76
CA ASP A 167 13.91 1.49 14.67
C ASP A 167 15.41 1.17 14.78
N PRO A 168 15.83 -0.06 14.44
CA PRO A 168 17.24 -0.41 14.27
C PRO A 168 17.96 0.44 13.23
N ALA A 169 19.30 0.44 13.25
CA ALA A 169 20.10 1.21 12.31
C ALA A 169 19.90 0.74 10.85
N GLU A 170 19.72 -0.56 10.67
CA GLU A 170 19.46 -1.23 9.40
C GLU A 170 18.15 -0.75 8.78
N THR A 171 17.11 -0.60 9.60
CA THR A 171 15.81 -0.06 9.19
C THR A 171 15.92 1.39 8.74
N ARG A 172 16.69 2.22 9.44
CA ARG A 172 16.96 3.60 9.02
C ARG A 172 17.75 3.65 7.70
N LEU A 173 18.73 2.77 7.52
CA LEU A 173 19.50 2.68 6.28
C LEU A 173 18.59 2.28 5.10
N ALA A 174 17.69 1.31 5.30
CA ALA A 174 16.70 0.92 4.31
C ALA A 174 15.77 2.10 3.94
N CYS A 175 15.32 2.89 4.91
CA CYS A 175 14.54 4.11 4.64
C CYS A 175 15.31 5.10 3.75
N VAL A 176 16.59 5.33 4.04
CA VAL A 176 17.44 6.22 3.24
C VAL A 176 17.64 5.66 1.83
N ALA A 177 17.93 4.36 1.70
CA ALA A 177 18.13 3.70 0.41
C ALA A 177 16.89 3.85 -0.48
N ILE A 178 15.70 3.55 0.05
CA ILE A 178 14.44 3.69 -0.69
C ILE A 178 14.18 5.17 -1.02
N GLY A 179 14.46 6.10 -0.08
CA GLY A 179 14.31 7.54 -0.33
C GLY A 179 15.18 8.03 -1.50
N VAL A 180 16.42 7.55 -1.60
CA VAL A 180 17.33 7.88 -2.71
C VAL A 180 16.81 7.29 -4.04
N LEU A 181 16.34 6.04 -4.03
CA LEU A 181 15.76 5.39 -5.22
C LEU A 181 14.56 6.17 -5.76
N PHE A 182 13.63 6.51 -4.87
CA PHE A 182 12.44 7.29 -5.24
C PHE A 182 12.81 8.67 -5.79
N ALA A 183 13.82 9.34 -5.23
CA ALA A 183 14.28 10.65 -5.67
C ALA A 183 15.02 10.63 -7.01
N LYS A 184 15.78 9.57 -7.32
CA LYS A 184 16.55 9.46 -8.57
C LYS A 184 15.70 9.09 -9.78
N GLY A 185 14.56 8.42 -9.57
CA GLY A 185 13.64 8.05 -10.63
C GLY A 185 14.05 6.81 -11.45
N GLU A 186 15.16 6.16 -11.11
CA GLU A 186 15.68 4.94 -11.76
C GLU A 186 15.04 3.68 -11.12
N ALA A 187 14.55 2.76 -11.95
CA ALA A 187 14.12 1.42 -11.50
C ALA A 187 15.35 0.54 -11.25
N ILE A 188 15.29 -0.34 -10.25
CA ILE A 188 16.36 -1.31 -9.99
C ILE A 188 16.34 -2.32 -11.14
N ALA A 189 17.41 -2.32 -11.95
CA ALA A 189 17.66 -3.39 -12.90
C ALA A 189 17.74 -4.72 -12.14
N SER A 190 16.83 -5.64 -12.48
CA SER A 190 16.95 -7.08 -12.18
C SER A 190 18.02 -7.73 -13.05
#